data_AF-A0A922Z1X7-F1
#
_entry.id   AF-A0A922Z1X7-F1
#
_cell.length_a   1.000
_cell.length_b   1.000
_cell.length_c   1.000
_cell.angle_alpha   90.00
_cell.angle_beta   90.00
_cell.angle_gamma   90.00
#
_symmetry.space_group_name_H-M   'P 1'
#
loop_
_entity.id
_entity.type
_entity.pdbx_description
1 polymer ?
#
loop_
_entity_poly.entity_id
_entity_poly.type
_entity_poly.pdbx_seq_one_letter_code
_entity_poly.pdbx_strand_id
1 'polypeptide(L)'
;MISEFETKLLGIMMIVIMLGMGASLTWRDFLIAFRKPKGVLVGILCQYGIMPLLGFLLAQALGLSPALTVGLILMACMPGGTTSNIFTYFSKAVLALSIMMTSVSSLVAL
;
A
#
# COMPACT_ATOMS: atom_id res chain seq x y z
N MET A 1 -23.72 -1.11 3.91
CA MET A 1 -22.93 0.14 3.88
C MET A 1 -22.46 0.38 5.29
N ILE A 2 -21.15 0.58 5.49
CA ILE A 2 -20.54 0.77 6.81
C ILE A 2 -21.17 2.03 7.44
N SER A 3 -21.64 1.93 8.68
CA SER A 3 -22.20 3.06 9.42
C SER A 3 -21.14 4.15 9.63
N GLU A 4 -21.53 5.42 9.72
CA GLU A 4 -20.59 6.51 10.03
C GLU A 4 -19.82 6.25 11.33
N PHE A 5 -20.48 5.63 12.30
CA PHE A 5 -19.86 5.22 13.55
C PHE A 5 -18.74 4.20 13.34
N GLU A 6 -18.99 3.18 12.51
CA GLU A 6 -18.00 2.14 12.18
C GLU A 6 -16.81 2.72 11.40
N THR A 7 -17.05 3.67 10.49
CA THR A 7 -15.98 4.34 9.73
C THR A 7 -15.07 5.15 10.65
N LYS A 8 -15.66 5.92 11.58
CA LYS A 8 -14.91 6.68 12.59
C LYS A 8 -14.13 5.76 13.52
N LEU A 9 -14.75 4.66 13.95
CA LEU A 9 -14.10 3.66 14.80
C LEU A 9 -12.91 3.01 14.09
N LEU A 10 -13.06 2.60 12.83
CA LEU A 10 -11.97 2.05 12.02
C LEU A 10 -10.81 3.05 11.89
N GLY A 11 -11.10 4.33 11.66
CA GLY A 11 -10.08 5.38 11.60
C GLY A 11 -9.28 5.48 12.90
N ILE A 12 -9.96 5.52 14.05
CA ILE A 12 -9.33 5.54 15.37
C ILE A 12 -8.48 4.27 15.59
N MET A 13 -9.00 3.10 15.24
CA MET A 13 -8.27 1.84 15.36
C MET A 13 -7.00 1.82 14.50
N MET A 14 -7.07 2.32 13.26
CA MET A 14 -5.89 2.41 12.40
C MET A 14 -4.83 3.33 13.00
N ILE A 15 -5.22 4.48 13.57
CA ILE A 15 -4.29 5.39 14.25
C ILE A 15 -3.57 4.67 15.40
N VAL A 16 -4.32 3.99 16.27
CA VAL A 16 -3.74 3.28 17.42
C VAL A 16 -2.81 2.15 16.98
N ILE A 17 -3.22 1.34 16.00
CA ILE A 17 -2.40 0.23 15.50
C ILE A 17 -1.13 0.76 14.84
N MET A 18 -1.23 1.82 14.01
CA MET A 18 -0.06 2.40 13.35
C MET A 18 0.89 3.08 14.31
N LEU A 19 0.37 3.73 15.35
CA LEU A 19 1.19 4.30 16.41
C LEU A 19 1.95 3.20 17.16
N GLY A 20 1.27 2.10 17.52
CA GLY A 20 1.89 0.94 18.16
C GLY A 20 2.97 0.28 17.29
N MET A 21 2.68 0.06 16.01
CA MET A 21 3.67 -0.45 15.05
C MET A 21 4.87 0.50 14.93
N GLY A 22 4.63 1.81 14.82
CA GLY A 22 5.69 2.83 14.76
C GLY A 22 6.58 2.83 16.01
N ALA A 23 5.97 2.74 17.20
CA ALA A 23 6.70 2.71 18.47
C ALA A 23 7.57 1.44 18.65
N SER A 24 7.22 0.35 17.96
CA SER A 24 8.01 -0.90 17.98
C SER A 24 9.21 -0.91 17.02
N LEU A 25 9.32 0.07 16.13
CA LEU A 25 10.42 0.15 15.15
C LEU A 25 11.64 0.81 15.76
N THR A 26 12.80 0.21 15.49
CA THR A 26 14.09 0.77 15.90
C THR A 26 14.80 1.44 14.74
N TRP A 27 15.78 2.29 15.07
CA TRP A 27 16.61 2.94 14.06
C TRP A 27 17.43 1.95 13.22
N ARG A 28 17.70 0.76 13.75
CA ARG A 28 18.36 -0.31 13.01
C ARG A 28 17.48 -0.89 11.90
N ASP A 29 16.17 -0.97 12.12
CA ASP A 29 15.23 -1.53 11.15
C ASP A 29 15.14 -0.68 9.88
N PHE A 30 15.14 0.65 10.04
CA PHE A 30 15.24 1.59 8.91
C PHE A 30 16.57 1.45 8.18
N LEU A 31 17.68 1.31 8.91
CA LEU A 31 18.99 1.15 8.30
C LEU A 31 19.09 -0.14 7.46
N ILE A 32 18.49 -1.23 7.95
CA ILE A 32 18.40 -2.50 7.22
C ILE A 32 17.54 -2.32 5.97
N ALA A 33 16.42 -1.61 6.07
CA ALA A 33 15.54 -1.32 4.94
C ALA A 33 16.28 -0.52 3.85
N PHE A 34 17.01 0.54 4.21
CA PHE A 34 17.84 1.33 3.29
C PHE A 34 18.93 0.51 2.60
N ARG A 35 19.50 -0.49 3.30
CA ARG A 35 20.52 -1.39 2.74
C ARG A 35 19.94 -2.48 1.83
N LYS A 36 18.62 -2.55 1.65
CA LYS A 36 17.93 -3.54 0.79
C LYS A 36 17.22 -2.84 -0.40
N PRO A 37 17.93 -2.08 -1.26
CA PRO A 37 17.31 -1.34 -2.36
C PRO A 37 16.61 -2.24 -3.39
N LYS A 38 17.05 -3.49 -3.53
CA LYS A 38 16.43 -4.48 -4.41
C LYS A 38 14.95 -4.72 -4.08
N GLY A 39 14.61 -4.75 -2.78
CA GLY A 39 13.22 -4.98 -2.35
C GLY A 39 12.32 -3.81 -2.75
N VAL A 40 12.79 -2.58 -2.57
CA VAL A 40 12.06 -1.36 -2.95
C VAL A 40 11.87 -1.29 -4.46
N LEU A 41 12.90 -1.57 -5.24
CA LEU A 41 12.82 -1.55 -6.71
C LEU A 41 11.81 -2.57 -7.26
N VAL A 42 11.86 -3.82 -6.76
CA VAL A 42 10.87 -4.84 -7.11
C VAL A 42 9.47 -4.37 -6.72
N GLY A 43 9.33 -3.79 -5.53
CA GLY A 43 8.11 -3.20 -5.04
C GLY A 43 7.49 -2.15 -5.97
N ILE A 44 8.30 -1.20 -6.42
CA ILE A 44 7.87 -0.13 -7.35
C ILE A 44 7.46 -0.71 -8.69
N LEU A 45 8.23 -1.65 -9.24
CA LEU A 45 7.90 -2.32 -10.51
C LEU A 45 6.57 -3.08 -10.41
N CYS A 46 6.31 -3.75 -9.30
CA CYS A 46 5.03 -4.40 -9.06
C CYS A 46 3.90 -3.38 -8.91
N GLN A 47 4.10 -2.31 -8.13
CA GLN A 47 3.08 -1.31 -7.81
C GLN A 47 2.65 -0.50 -9.04
N TYR A 48 3.61 -0.05 -9.86
CA TYR A 48 3.33 0.84 -11.00
C TYR A 48 3.43 0.16 -12.37
N GLY A 49 4.00 -1.03 -12.46
CA GLY A 49 4.02 -1.82 -13.69
C GLY A 49 2.91 -2.87 -13.70
N ILE A 50 2.97 -3.80 -12.74
CA ILE A 50 2.08 -4.97 -12.74
C ILE A 50 0.65 -4.58 -12.35
N MET A 51 0.47 -3.78 -11.30
CA MET A 51 -0.87 -3.44 -10.79
C MET A 51 -1.75 -2.71 -11.84
N PRO A 52 -1.26 -1.67 -12.54
CA PRO A 52 -2.05 -1.00 -13.57
C PRO A 52 -2.34 -1.90 -14.77
N LEU A 53 -1.38 -2.74 -15.17
CA LEU A 53 -1.56 -3.70 -16.25
C LEU A 53 -2.66 -4.70 -15.90
N LEU A 54 -2.66 -5.24 -14.68
CA LEU A 54 -3.72 -6.13 -14.20
C LEU A 54 -5.07 -5.41 -14.15
N GLY A 55 -5.12 -4.16 -13.69
CA GLY A 55 -6.34 -3.35 -13.69
C GLY A 55 -6.93 -3.18 -15.09
N PHE A 56 -6.10 -2.89 -16.09
CA PHE A 56 -6.52 -2.79 -17.48
C PHE A 56 -7.02 -4.14 -18.04
N LEU A 57 -6.26 -5.21 -17.83
CA LEU A 57 -6.64 -6.55 -18.30
C LEU A 57 -7.95 -7.02 -17.66
N LEU A 58 -8.15 -6.76 -16.37
CA LEU A 58 -9.39 -7.07 -15.66
C LEU A 58 -10.57 -6.25 -16.20
N ALA A 59 -10.38 -4.95 -16.48
CA ALA A 59 -11.43 -4.12 -17.05
C ALA A 59 -11.91 -4.66 -18.41
N GLN A 60 -10.95 -5.06 -19.26
CA GLN A 60 -11.22 -5.65 -20.57
C GLN A 60 -11.91 -7.02 -20.45
N ALA A 61 -11.40 -7.89 -19.57
CA ALA A 61 -11.97 -9.24 -19.37
C ALA A 61 -13.40 -9.20 -18.82
N LEU A 62 -13.72 -8.21 -17.98
CA LEU A 62 -15.04 -8.02 -17.38
C LEU A 62 -15.99 -7.17 -18.26
N GLY A 63 -15.51 -6.63 -19.39
CA GLY A 63 -16.32 -5.80 -20.28
C GLY A 63 -16.89 -4.55 -19.61
N LEU A 64 -16.11 -3.91 -18.73
CA LEU A 64 -16.57 -2.76 -17.95
C LEU A 64 -16.89 -1.56 -18.85
N SER A 65 -17.84 -0.71 -18.41
CA SER A 65 -18.12 0.54 -19.09
C SER A 65 -16.88 1.47 -19.09
N PRO A 66 -16.77 2.42 -20.03
CA PRO A 66 -15.61 3.31 -20.08
C PRO A 66 -15.34 4.06 -18.77
N ALA A 67 -16.41 4.51 -18.09
CA ALA A 67 -16.29 5.20 -16.81
C ALA A 67 -15.72 4.29 -15.69
N LEU A 68 -16.18 3.05 -15.61
CA LEU A 68 -15.69 2.08 -14.62
C LEU A 68 -14.26 1.64 -14.92
N THR A 69 -13.91 1.48 -16.20
CA THR A 69 -12.55 1.15 -16.65
C THR A 69 -11.56 2.22 -16.21
N VAL A 70 -11.89 3.50 -16.45
CA VAL A 70 -11.06 4.63 -16.00
C VAL A 70 -10.93 4.62 -14.47
N GLY A 71 -12.04 4.43 -13.75
CA GLY A 71 -12.01 4.35 -12.28
C GLY A 71 -11.12 3.21 -11.76
N LEU A 72 -11.19 2.03 -12.37
CA LEU A 72 -10.39 0.88 -11.98
C LEU A 72 -8.89 1.10 -12.25
N ILE A 73 -8.54 1.62 -13.42
CA ILE A 73 -7.15 1.91 -13.77
C ILE A 73 -6.58 3.00 -12.86
N LEU A 74 -7.35 4.06 -12.59
CA LEU A 74 -6.95 5.10 -11.63
C LEU A 74 -6.65 4.51 -10.25
N MET A 75 -7.51 3.61 -9.75
CA MET A 75 -7.27 2.92 -8.49
C MET A 75 -6.00 2.05 -8.55
N ALA A 76 -5.78 1.34 -9.64
CA ALA A 76 -4.61 0.48 -9.82
C ALA A 76 -3.28 1.26 -9.90
N CYS A 77 -3.32 2.54 -10.29
CA CYS A 77 -2.17 3.44 -10.30
C CYS A 77 -1.92 4.14 -8.96
N MET A 78 -2.76 3.93 -7.94
CA MET A 78 -2.57 4.57 -6.64
C MET A 78 -1.32 4.03 -5.92
N PRO A 79 -0.64 4.87 -5.12
CA PRO A 79 0.47 4.41 -4.28
C PRO A 79 -0.01 3.42 -3.21
N GLY A 80 0.96 2.77 -2.56
CA GLY A 80 0.68 1.86 -1.46
C GLY A 80 -0.09 2.55 -0.33
N GLY A 81 -1.06 1.85 0.26
CA GLY A 81 -1.83 2.32 1.40
C GLY A 81 -1.24 1.87 2.73
N THR A 82 -1.49 2.63 3.79
CA THR A 82 -0.97 2.35 5.13
C THR A 82 -1.47 1.01 5.71
N THR A 83 -2.64 0.52 5.27
CA THR A 83 -3.16 -0.82 5.61
C THR A 83 -2.19 -1.95 5.25
N SER A 84 -1.38 -1.79 4.19
CA SER A 84 -0.37 -2.80 3.81
C SER A 84 0.68 -3.02 4.91
N ASN A 85 0.97 -1.99 5.72
CA ASN A 85 1.89 -2.09 6.85
C ASN A 85 1.33 -3.01 7.95
N ILE A 86 0.01 -2.95 8.19
CA ILE A 86 -0.66 -3.83 9.15
C ILE A 86 -0.56 -5.29 8.70
N PHE A 87 -0.86 -5.58 7.43
CA PHE A 87 -0.74 -6.93 6.89
C PHE A 87 0.71 -7.44 6.89
N THR A 88 1.68 -6.56 6.60
CA THR A 88 3.11 -6.89 6.69
C THR A 88 3.50 -7.24 8.13
N TYR A 89 3.01 -6.49 9.11
CA TYR A 89 3.25 -6.76 10.52
C TYR A 89 2.64 -8.11 10.95
N PHE A 90 1.37 -8.38 10.63
CA PHE A 90 0.72 -9.63 11.00
C PHE A 90 1.28 -10.85 10.26
N SER A 91 1.79 -10.68 9.05
CA SER A 91 2.50 -11.73 8.31
C SER A 91 3.93 -11.96 8.81
N LYS A 92 4.39 -11.22 9.83
CA LYS A 92 5.77 -11.26 10.35
C LYS A 92 6.82 -10.96 9.28
N ALA A 93 6.44 -10.21 8.26
CA ALA A 93 7.33 -9.75 7.22
C ALA A 93 8.12 -8.50 7.68
N VAL A 94 8.98 -7.98 6.81
CA VAL A 94 9.87 -6.86 7.14
C VAL A 94 9.07 -5.55 7.12
N LEU A 95 8.49 -5.16 8.25
CA LEU A 95 7.66 -3.95 8.38
C LEU A 95 8.36 -2.67 7.89
N ALA A 96 9.64 -2.49 8.24
CA ALA A 96 10.41 -1.33 7.80
C ALA A 96 10.54 -1.22 6.27
N LEU A 97 10.56 -2.36 5.56
CA LEU A 97 10.57 -2.37 4.10
C LEU A 97 9.19 -1.95 3.54
N SER A 98 8.09 -2.41 4.11
CA SER A 98 6.73 -1.99 3.71
C SER A 98 6.50 -0.50 3.90
N ILE A 99 6.98 0.05 5.02
CA ILE A 99 6.90 1.49 5.29
C ILE A 99 7.72 2.27 4.26
N MET A 100 8.97 1.87 3.99
CA MET A 100 9.76 2.52 2.96
C MET A 100 9.12 2.42 1.57
N MET A 101 8.59 1.25 1.19
CA MET A 101 7.90 1.08 -0.09
C MET A 101 6.70 2.01 -0.20
N THR A 102 5.89 2.10 0.85
CA THR A 102 4.75 3.02 0.92
C THR A 102 5.23 4.46 0.73
N SER A 103 6.20 4.92 1.52
CA SER A 103 6.75 6.28 1.42
C SER A 103 7.31 6.60 0.04
N VAL A 104 8.10 5.69 -0.54
CA VAL A 104 8.68 5.91 -1.87
C VAL A 104 7.61 5.91 -2.94
N SER A 105 6.61 5.01 -2.88
CA SER A 105 5.50 5.01 -3.84
C SER A 105 4.68 6.31 -3.74
N SER A 106 4.38 6.80 -2.53
CA SER A 106 3.70 8.09 -2.36
C SER A 106 4.50 9.26 -2.91
N LEU A 107 5.83 9.26 -2.77
CA LEU A 107 6.70 10.28 -3.36
C LEU A 107 6.76 10.20 -4.88
N VAL A 108 6.71 9.01 -5.47
CA VAL A 108 6.66 8.81 -6.93
C VAL A 108 5.30 9.22 -7.50
N ALA A 109 4.23 9.09 -6.71
CA ALA A 109 2.88 9.48 -7.12
C ALA A 109 2.62 11.00 -7.03
N LEU A 110 3.42 11.73 -6.24
CA LEU A 110 3.34 13.19 -6.11
C LEU A 110 4.01 13.87 -7.31
#